data_AF-X1I7E7-F1
#
_entry.id   AF-X1I7E7-F1
#
_cell.length_a   1.000
_cell.length_b   1.000
_cell.length_c   1.000
_cell.angle_alpha   90.00
_cell.angle_beta   90.00
_cell.angle_gamma   90.00
#
_symmetry.space_group_name_H-M   'P 1'
#
loop_
_entity.id
_entity.type
_entity.pdbx_description
1 polymer ?
#
loop_
_entity_poly.entity_id
_entity_poly.type
_entity_poly.pdbx_seq_one_letter_code
_entity_poly.pdbx_strand_id
1 'polypeptide(L)'
;MENQELIKCCIMRGGTSKAIFLMRNDLPKDEGLRDRIIRRIFGAPDIREIDGLGGADPLTSKLAIIGPSSREDCNVDYLFGQVNMVEPMIDYVGNCGNISSAVGPFAIDEGLVDAVEPITTVRIHQVNTNSVIIAKVPVKGNKAEVEGSHAIPGVPGTGAKIVLDFSDSAGAITGKLLPTGNVTDVLHVEDEGDIEVSLVDAANPLVFIRAKDLGLTGVETPQEIDSNAELLARIEKIRSFAAQKIGLVDDWR
;
A
#
# COMPACT_ATOMS: atom_id res chain seq x y z
N MET A 1 23.56 16.35 -14.04
CA MET A 1 24.36 15.18 -14.44
C MET A 1 24.26 15.07 -15.95
N GLU A 2 25.38 14.89 -16.66
CA GLU A 2 25.40 14.87 -18.14
C GLU A 2 24.94 13.53 -18.75
N ASN A 3 24.87 12.45 -17.95
CA ASN A 3 24.51 11.09 -18.39
C ASN A 3 23.48 10.43 -17.46
N GLN A 4 22.79 9.39 -17.95
CA GLN A 4 21.88 8.55 -17.16
C GLN A 4 22.67 7.57 -16.27
N GLU A 5 22.15 7.30 -15.08
CA GLU A 5 22.67 6.29 -14.15
C GLU A 5 21.78 5.05 -14.16
N LEU A 6 22.39 3.86 -14.08
CA LEU A 6 21.66 2.60 -14.07
C LEU A 6 21.31 2.19 -12.64
N ILE A 7 20.03 1.91 -12.39
CA ILE A 7 19.52 1.37 -11.13
C ILE A 7 18.81 0.06 -11.44
N LYS A 8 19.14 -1.00 -10.70
CA LYS A 8 18.43 -2.28 -10.82
C LYS A 8 17.03 -2.12 -10.27
N CYS A 9 16.04 -2.62 -11.00
CA CYS A 9 14.66 -2.64 -10.57
C CYS A 9 13.94 -3.89 -11.07
N CYS A 10 12.88 -4.26 -10.36
CA CYS A 10 11.93 -5.27 -10.79
C CYS A 10 10.54 -4.65 -10.82
N ILE A 11 9.71 -5.00 -11.81
CA ILE A 11 8.31 -4.58 -11.87
C ILE A 11 7.46 -5.80 -11.60
N MET A 12 6.66 -5.77 -10.54
CA MET A 12 5.84 -6.91 -10.16
C MET A 12 4.38 -6.51 -9.98
N ARG A 13 3.49 -7.44 -10.33
CA ARG A 13 2.10 -7.41 -9.88
C ARG A 13 2.02 -8.01 -8.47
N GLY A 14 1.52 -7.25 -7.51
CA GLY A 14 1.08 -7.73 -6.20
C GLY A 14 -0.42 -7.55 -6.08
N GLY A 15 -1.17 -8.62 -5.86
CA GLY A 15 -2.64 -8.57 -5.88
C GLY A 15 -3.17 -7.90 -7.15
N THR A 16 -4.01 -6.88 -6.99
CA THR A 16 -4.56 -6.07 -8.11
C THR A 16 -3.77 -4.78 -8.38
N SER A 17 -2.54 -4.68 -7.87
CA SER A 17 -1.66 -3.51 -8.06
C SER A 17 -0.35 -3.89 -8.73
N LYS A 18 0.36 -2.89 -9.24
CA LYS A 18 1.70 -3.02 -9.81
C LYS A 18 2.64 -2.08 -9.09
N ALA A 19 3.83 -2.56 -8.75
CA ALA A 19 4.85 -1.75 -8.11
C ALA A 19 6.24 -1.96 -8.71
N ILE A 20 7.07 -0.94 -8.53
CA ILE A 20 8.51 -1.02 -8.77
C ILE A 20 9.18 -1.45 -7.46
N PHE A 21 9.88 -2.57 -7.52
CA PHE A 21 10.66 -3.15 -6.45
C PHE A 21 12.13 -2.75 -6.61
N LEU A 22 12.69 -2.15 -5.56
CA LEU A 22 14.07 -1.69 -5.49
C LEU A 22 14.75 -2.28 -4.26
N MET A 23 15.99 -2.72 -4.40
CA MET A 23 16.81 -3.12 -3.26
C MET A 23 17.27 -1.89 -2.49
N ARG A 24 17.17 -1.92 -1.16
CA ARG A 24 17.59 -0.82 -0.27
C ARG A 24 19.05 -0.41 -0.51
N ASN A 25 19.92 -1.36 -0.85
CA ASN A 25 21.34 -1.12 -1.10
C ASN A 25 21.65 -0.52 -2.47
N ASP A 26 20.70 -0.56 -3.42
CA ASP A 26 20.82 0.09 -4.73
C ASP A 26 20.36 1.56 -4.70
N LEU A 27 19.94 2.05 -3.53
CA LEU A 27 19.47 3.41 -3.31
C LEU A 27 20.41 4.21 -2.41
N PRO A 28 20.45 5.54 -2.55
CA PRO A 28 21.18 6.40 -1.62
C PRO A 28 20.68 6.27 -0.18
N LYS A 29 21.60 6.41 0.78
CA LYS A 29 21.26 6.50 2.21
C LYS A 29 20.62 7.83 2.59
N ASP A 30 20.94 8.91 1.86
CA ASP A 30 20.31 10.21 2.03
C ASP A 30 18.88 10.15 1.53
N GLU A 31 17.90 10.32 2.42
CA GLU A 31 16.49 10.13 2.10
C GLU A 31 15.99 11.18 1.09
N GLY A 32 16.45 12.42 1.20
CA GLY A 32 16.11 13.46 0.25
C GLY A 32 16.59 13.14 -1.18
N LEU A 33 17.80 12.61 -1.33
CA LEU A 33 18.32 12.14 -2.61
C LEU A 33 17.63 10.87 -3.09
N ARG A 34 17.38 9.91 -2.20
CA ARG A 34 16.62 8.68 -2.48
C ARG A 34 15.26 9.01 -3.09
N ASP A 35 14.49 9.88 -2.43
CA ASP A 35 13.13 10.20 -2.85
C ASP A 35 13.12 10.98 -4.16
N ARG A 36 14.10 11.87 -4.38
CA ARG A 36 14.29 12.53 -5.69
C ARG A 36 14.57 11.52 -6.80
N ILE A 37 15.45 10.54 -6.56
CA ILE A 37 15.77 9.49 -7.55
C ILE A 37 14.55 8.63 -7.81
N ILE A 38 13.85 8.18 -6.76
CA ILE A 38 12.64 7.35 -6.92
C ILE A 38 11.60 8.10 -7.73
N ARG A 39 11.32 9.37 -7.43
CA ARG A 39 10.38 10.15 -8.23
C ARG A 39 10.79 10.25 -9.70
N ARG A 40 12.08 10.36 -10.01
CA ARG A 40 12.58 10.28 -11.39
C ARG A 40 12.41 8.90 -12.02
N ILE A 41 12.52 7.80 -11.26
CA ILE A 41 12.21 6.44 -11.74
C ILE A 41 10.73 6.34 -12.16
N PHE A 42 9.83 6.94 -11.39
CA PHE A 42 8.39 6.93 -11.67
C PHE A 42 7.99 7.93 -12.77
N GLY A 43 8.78 8.98 -12.99
CA GLY A 43 8.41 10.08 -13.90
C GLY A 43 7.59 11.17 -13.20
N ALA A 44 7.57 11.19 -11.86
CA ALA A 44 6.79 12.12 -11.05
C ALA A 44 7.58 13.40 -10.70
N PRO A 45 6.94 14.59 -10.67
CA PRO A 45 5.51 14.80 -10.83
C PRO A 45 5.15 15.00 -12.31
N ASP A 46 4.22 14.19 -12.79
CA ASP A 46 3.59 14.28 -14.11
C ASP A 46 2.31 13.42 -14.05
N ILE A 47 1.16 14.02 -14.35
CA ILE A 47 -0.13 13.28 -14.42
C ILE A 47 -0.12 12.15 -15.45
N ARG A 48 0.86 12.14 -16.36
CA ARG A 48 1.04 11.09 -17.38
C ARG A 48 2.16 10.11 -17.05
N GLU A 49 3.03 10.44 -16.09
CA GLU A 49 4.26 9.70 -15.76
C GLU A 49 5.08 9.29 -17.01
N ILE A 50 5.05 10.09 -18.08
CA ILE A 50 5.48 9.64 -19.42
C ILE A 50 7.00 9.47 -19.54
N ASP A 51 7.74 10.15 -18.67
CA ASP A 51 9.21 10.13 -18.58
C ASP A 51 9.69 9.22 -17.44
N GLY A 52 8.96 8.14 -17.17
CA GLY A 52 9.29 7.16 -16.14
C GLY A 52 8.56 5.83 -16.30
N LEU A 53 8.65 4.99 -15.27
CA LEU A 53 8.06 3.65 -15.21
C LEU A 53 6.69 3.62 -14.52
N GLY A 54 6.22 4.76 -14.00
CA GLY A 54 4.89 4.90 -13.46
C GLY A 54 3.80 4.67 -14.52
N GLY A 55 2.61 4.29 -14.08
CA GLY A 55 1.50 3.94 -14.97
C GLY A 55 0.38 4.97 -15.05
N ALA A 56 0.57 6.16 -14.49
CA ALA A 56 -0.41 7.25 -14.45
C ALA A 56 -1.73 6.87 -13.74
N ASP A 57 -1.66 5.93 -12.79
CA ASP A 57 -2.78 5.49 -11.96
C ASP A 57 -2.30 5.12 -10.55
N PRO A 58 -3.03 5.44 -9.47
CA PRO A 58 -2.62 5.12 -8.09
C PRO A 58 -2.31 3.63 -7.84
N LEU A 59 -2.92 2.71 -8.60
CA LEU A 59 -2.69 1.26 -8.54
C LEU A 59 -1.37 0.84 -9.19
N THR A 60 -0.73 1.74 -9.95
CA THR A 60 0.50 1.49 -10.72
C THR A 60 1.65 2.47 -10.43
N SER A 61 1.41 3.53 -9.65
CA SER A 61 2.45 4.42 -9.11
C SER A 61 2.82 4.03 -7.66
N LYS A 62 3.27 2.79 -7.47
CA LYS A 62 3.59 2.19 -6.17
C LYS A 62 5.03 1.71 -6.09
N LEU A 63 5.66 1.96 -4.95
CA LEU A 63 7.03 1.57 -4.64
C LEU A 63 7.08 0.46 -3.58
N ALA A 64 8.01 -0.48 -3.74
CA ALA A 64 8.47 -1.36 -2.68
C ALA A 64 10.00 -1.30 -2.57
N ILE A 65 10.51 -0.83 -1.43
CA ILE A 65 11.94 -0.92 -1.10
C ILE A 65 12.13 -2.14 -0.19
N ILE A 66 12.96 -3.08 -0.63
CA ILE A 66 13.21 -4.35 0.05
C ILE A 66 14.65 -4.44 0.53
N GLY A 67 14.89 -5.01 1.70
CA GLY A 67 16.23 -5.28 2.17
C GLY A 67 16.29 -6.33 3.29
N PRO A 68 17.50 -6.64 3.79
CA PRO A 68 17.67 -7.48 4.97
C PRO A 68 16.86 -6.93 6.15
N SER A 69 16.25 -7.82 6.93
CA SER A 69 15.41 -7.37 8.04
C SER A 69 16.21 -6.59 9.08
N SER A 70 15.57 -5.58 9.65
CA SER A 70 16.01 -4.86 10.85
C SER A 70 15.51 -5.51 12.15
N ARG A 71 14.75 -6.61 12.06
CA ARG A 71 14.21 -7.36 13.19
C ARG A 71 14.67 -8.82 13.16
N GLU A 72 14.92 -9.39 14.34
CA GLU A 72 15.34 -10.79 14.48
C GLU A 72 14.20 -11.78 14.18
N ASP A 73 12.95 -11.35 14.34
CA ASP A 73 11.76 -12.18 14.12
C ASP A 73 11.22 -12.09 12.68
N CYS A 74 11.94 -11.48 11.75
CA CYS A 74 11.53 -11.31 10.35
C CYS A 74 12.66 -11.69 9.39
N ASN A 75 12.28 -12.06 8.17
CA ASN A 75 13.22 -12.44 7.12
C ASN A 75 13.68 -11.22 6.29
N VAL A 76 12.75 -10.31 5.99
CA VAL A 76 13.01 -9.12 5.15
C VAL A 76 12.29 -7.89 5.70
N ASP A 77 12.87 -6.73 5.42
CA ASP A 77 12.20 -5.43 5.58
C ASP A 77 11.49 -5.07 4.27
N TYR A 78 10.28 -4.53 4.40
CA TYR A 78 9.50 -3.96 3.32
C TYR A 78 9.04 -2.56 3.69
N LEU A 79 9.54 -1.57 2.95
CA LEU A 79 9.06 -0.19 3.00
C LEU A 79 8.21 0.09 1.75
N PHE A 80 6.92 0.33 1.96
CA PHE A 80 5.99 0.78 0.93
C PHE A 80 6.10 2.29 0.73
N GLY A 81 5.99 2.76 -0.51
CA GLY A 81 5.78 4.17 -0.82
C GLY A 81 4.69 4.35 -1.87
N GLN A 82 3.74 5.25 -1.62
CA GLN A 82 2.82 5.73 -2.65
C GLN A 82 3.44 6.96 -3.31
N VAL A 83 3.82 6.85 -4.58
CA VAL A 83 4.39 7.98 -5.31
C VAL A 83 3.24 8.86 -5.78
N ASN A 84 3.32 10.16 -5.46
CA ASN A 84 2.30 11.12 -5.89
C ASN A 84 2.62 11.60 -7.32
N MET A 85 1.63 11.51 -8.21
CA MET A 85 1.78 11.89 -9.62
C MET A 85 1.72 13.40 -9.82
N VAL A 86 1.05 14.13 -8.93
CA VAL A 86 0.81 15.58 -9.05
C VAL A 86 1.82 16.36 -8.20
N GLU A 87 2.01 15.92 -6.96
CA GLU A 87 2.86 16.59 -5.99
C GLU A 87 4.25 15.96 -5.90
N PRO A 88 5.28 16.74 -5.57
CA PRO A 88 6.66 16.27 -5.52
C PRO A 88 6.98 15.42 -4.27
N MET A 89 6.15 14.42 -3.93
CA MET A 89 6.26 13.65 -2.69
C MET A 89 6.07 12.14 -2.89
N ILE A 90 6.54 11.38 -1.90
CA ILE A 90 6.25 9.96 -1.73
C ILE A 90 5.66 9.81 -0.32
N ASP A 91 4.49 9.19 -0.24
CA ASP A 91 3.83 8.92 1.04
C ASP A 91 4.27 7.55 1.59
N TYR A 92 4.83 7.58 2.79
CA TYR A 92 5.34 6.43 3.54
C TYR A 92 4.51 6.11 4.80
N VAL A 93 3.32 6.71 4.99
CA VAL A 93 2.53 6.53 6.21
C VAL A 93 1.92 5.12 6.29
N GLY A 94 1.35 4.63 5.18
CA GLY A 94 0.57 3.39 5.17
C GLY A 94 1.31 2.15 4.67
N ASN A 95 0.63 1.01 4.76
CA ASN A 95 0.99 -0.21 4.05
C ASN A 95 0.15 -0.36 2.76
N CYS A 96 0.64 -1.16 1.80
CA CYS A 96 -0.18 -1.70 0.71
C CYS A 96 -0.30 -3.23 0.80
N GLY A 97 -1.51 -3.72 1.15
CA GLY A 97 -1.78 -5.15 1.26
C GLY A 97 -1.61 -5.92 -0.06
N ASN A 98 -1.93 -5.28 -1.19
CA ASN A 98 -1.71 -5.84 -2.52
C ASN A 98 -0.21 -6.06 -2.79
N ILE A 99 0.62 -5.04 -2.60
CA ILE A 99 2.06 -5.14 -2.88
C ILE A 99 2.76 -6.08 -1.90
N SER A 100 2.26 -6.20 -0.66
CA SER A 100 2.71 -7.20 0.30
C SER A 100 2.67 -8.64 -0.26
N SER A 101 1.75 -8.94 -1.20
CA SER A 101 1.66 -10.27 -1.81
C SER A 101 2.83 -10.61 -2.74
N ALA A 102 3.55 -9.60 -3.24
CA ALA A 102 4.70 -9.78 -4.13
C ALA A 102 6.05 -9.72 -3.37
N VAL A 103 6.07 -9.25 -2.12
CA VAL A 103 7.29 -9.18 -1.30
C VAL A 103 7.86 -10.57 -1.01
N GLY A 104 7.02 -11.53 -0.62
CA GLY A 104 7.44 -12.91 -0.37
C GLY A 104 8.11 -13.56 -1.60
N PRO A 105 7.44 -13.59 -2.77
CA PRO A 105 8.04 -14.03 -4.02
C PRO A 105 9.35 -13.32 -4.38
N PHE A 106 9.38 -11.99 -4.31
CA PHE A 106 10.59 -11.20 -4.59
C PHE A 106 11.75 -11.61 -3.68
N ALA A 107 11.49 -11.74 -2.38
CA ALA A 107 12.51 -12.09 -1.39
C ALA A 107 13.10 -13.50 -1.61
N ILE A 108 12.28 -14.47 -2.03
CA ILE A 108 12.73 -15.82 -2.39
C ILE A 108 13.57 -15.77 -3.68
N ASP A 109 13.06 -15.10 -4.71
CA ASP A 109 13.69 -15.10 -6.03
C ASP A 109 15.01 -14.33 -6.07
N GLU A 110 15.16 -13.27 -5.25
CA GLU A 110 16.40 -12.52 -5.03
C GLU A 110 17.35 -13.17 -4.01
N GLY A 111 16.96 -14.29 -3.40
CA GLY A 111 17.80 -15.03 -2.45
C GLY A 111 17.96 -14.35 -1.09
N LEU A 112 17.02 -13.48 -0.70
CA LEU A 112 16.93 -12.93 0.65
C LEU A 112 16.33 -13.95 1.64
N VAL A 113 15.58 -14.92 1.13
CA VAL A 113 14.98 -16.01 1.90
C VAL A 113 15.21 -17.32 1.17
N ASP A 114 15.73 -18.31 1.89
CA ASP A 114 15.93 -19.64 1.34
C ASP A 114 14.58 -20.30 1.02
N ALA A 115 14.50 -20.83 -0.19
CA ALA A 115 13.35 -21.56 -0.70
C ALA A 115 13.16 -22.89 0.04
N VAL A 116 11.97 -23.11 0.57
CA VAL A 116 11.50 -24.38 1.16
C VAL A 116 10.25 -24.85 0.41
N GLU A 117 10.34 -26.00 -0.25
CA GLU A 117 9.21 -26.62 -0.94
C GLU A 117 8.29 -27.38 0.05
N PRO A 118 6.98 -27.48 -0.23
CA PRO A 118 6.26 -26.85 -1.34
C PRO A 118 5.83 -25.41 -1.04
N ILE A 119 5.97 -24.97 0.21
CA ILE A 119 5.54 -23.64 0.66
C ILE A 119 6.63 -23.05 1.55
N THR A 120 7.14 -21.90 1.14
CA THR A 120 8.03 -21.07 1.96
C THR A 120 7.19 -20.09 2.77
N THR A 121 7.44 -20.03 4.07
CA THR A 121 6.84 -19.01 4.94
C THR A 121 7.81 -17.85 5.08
N VAL A 122 7.42 -16.68 4.57
CA VAL A 122 8.20 -15.44 4.66
C VAL A 122 7.56 -14.53 5.70
N ARG A 123 8.31 -14.19 6.74
CA ARG A 123 7.94 -13.18 7.73
C ARG A 123 8.51 -11.84 7.27
N ILE A 124 7.61 -10.90 7.00
CA ILE A 124 7.92 -9.59 6.43
C ILE A 124 7.73 -8.56 7.53
N HIS A 125 8.79 -7.83 7.85
CA HIS A 125 8.68 -6.62 8.65
C HIS A 125 8.19 -5.50 7.74
N GLN A 126 6.93 -5.09 7.92
CA GLN A 126 6.35 -3.95 7.24
C GLN A 126 6.83 -2.68 7.98
N VAL A 127 7.75 -1.94 7.37
CA VAL A 127 8.49 -0.86 8.02
C VAL A 127 7.62 0.36 8.31
N ASN A 128 6.65 0.66 7.44
CA ASN A 128 5.75 1.81 7.61
C ASN A 128 4.93 1.67 8.91
N THR A 129 4.48 0.44 9.21
CA THR A 129 3.55 0.15 10.31
C THR A 129 4.19 -0.61 11.47
N ASN A 130 5.48 -0.94 11.38
CA ASN A 130 6.21 -1.84 12.29
C ASN A 130 5.49 -3.18 12.58
N SER A 131 4.60 -3.59 11.68
CA SER A 131 3.81 -4.82 11.82
C SER A 131 4.50 -5.99 11.12
N VAL A 132 4.20 -7.23 11.53
CA VAL A 132 4.65 -8.44 10.84
C VAL A 132 3.56 -8.97 9.91
N ILE A 133 3.90 -9.15 8.64
CA ILE A 133 3.06 -9.84 7.65
C ILE A 133 3.66 -11.22 7.39
N ILE A 134 2.86 -12.27 7.45
CA ILE A 134 3.32 -13.63 7.11
C ILE A 134 2.79 -13.99 5.73
N ALA A 135 3.68 -14.23 4.78
CA ALA A 135 3.35 -14.71 3.44
C ALA A 135 3.66 -16.20 3.31
N LYS A 136 2.66 -17.00 2.94
CA LYS A 136 2.84 -18.40 2.55
C LYS A 136 2.92 -18.48 1.03
N VAL A 137 4.14 -18.66 0.53
CA VAL A 137 4.45 -18.60 -0.90
C VAL A 137 4.69 -20.02 -1.43
N PRO A 138 3.90 -20.50 -2.41
CA PRO A 138 4.20 -21.74 -3.11
C PRO A 138 5.54 -21.65 -3.85
N VAL A 139 6.37 -22.68 -3.75
CA VAL A 139 7.75 -22.68 -4.27
C VAL A 139 8.04 -24.00 -4.98
N LYS A 140 8.73 -23.90 -6.11
CA LYS A 140 9.23 -25.03 -6.89
C LYS A 140 10.52 -24.67 -7.60
N GLY A 141 11.53 -25.54 -7.52
CA GLY A 141 12.83 -25.32 -8.18
C GLY A 141 13.56 -24.08 -7.66
N ASN A 142 13.51 -23.85 -6.34
CA ASN A 142 14.09 -22.68 -5.67
C ASN A 142 13.53 -21.32 -6.12
N LYS A 143 12.33 -21.29 -6.69
CA LYS A 143 11.65 -20.07 -7.14
C LYS A 143 10.20 -20.05 -6.68
N ALA A 144 9.64 -18.87 -6.51
CA ALA A 144 8.22 -18.71 -6.26
C ALA A 144 7.41 -19.23 -7.46
N GLU A 145 6.39 -20.04 -7.22
CA GLU A 145 5.52 -20.49 -8.30
C GLU A 145 4.64 -19.33 -8.79
N VAL A 146 4.52 -19.22 -10.12
CA VAL A 146 3.65 -18.22 -10.77
C VAL A 146 2.34 -18.84 -11.21
N GLU A 147 2.41 -20.03 -11.81
CA GLU A 147 1.25 -20.74 -12.34
C GLU A 147 0.43 -21.41 -11.24
N GLY A 148 -0.88 -21.48 -11.45
CA GLY A 148 -1.81 -22.11 -10.53
C GLY A 148 -3.25 -21.89 -10.97
N SER A 149 -4.21 -22.42 -10.21
CA SER A 149 -5.64 -22.37 -10.54
C SER A 149 -6.42 -21.31 -9.74
N HIS A 150 -5.75 -20.49 -8.94
CA HIS A 150 -6.42 -19.49 -8.12
C HIS A 150 -6.69 -18.21 -8.92
N ALA A 151 -7.95 -17.77 -8.95
CA ALA A 151 -8.37 -16.50 -9.54
C ALA A 151 -8.64 -15.46 -8.46
N ILE A 152 -8.34 -14.19 -8.76
CA ILE A 152 -8.76 -13.04 -7.95
C ILE A 152 -9.48 -12.02 -8.84
N PRO A 153 -10.55 -11.36 -8.37
CA PRO A 153 -11.19 -10.28 -9.12
C PRO A 153 -10.19 -9.18 -9.49
N GLY A 154 -10.31 -8.64 -10.71
CA GLY A 154 -9.43 -7.57 -11.22
C GLY A 154 -8.15 -8.07 -11.92
N VAL A 155 -7.87 -9.38 -11.93
CA VAL A 155 -6.71 -9.95 -12.66
C VAL A 155 -7.18 -11.04 -13.62
N PRO A 156 -6.92 -10.91 -14.93
CA PRO A 156 -7.27 -11.95 -15.90
C PRO A 156 -6.51 -13.25 -15.66
N GLY A 157 -7.21 -14.39 -15.80
CA GLY A 157 -6.62 -15.72 -15.68
C GLY A 157 -6.49 -16.23 -14.25
N THR A 158 -5.50 -17.08 -14.01
CA THR A 158 -5.24 -17.72 -12.72
C THR A 158 -3.74 -17.74 -12.42
N GLY A 159 -3.38 -17.92 -11.15
CA GLY A 159 -2.00 -18.08 -10.71
C GLY A 159 -1.88 -18.87 -9.40
N ALA A 160 -0.66 -18.96 -8.88
CA ALA A 160 -0.38 -19.56 -7.59
C ALA A 160 -1.03 -18.76 -6.44
N LYS A 161 -1.62 -19.46 -5.48
CA LYS A 161 -2.25 -18.82 -4.31
C LYS A 161 -1.22 -18.49 -3.26
N ILE A 162 -1.08 -17.21 -2.94
CA ILE A 162 -0.28 -16.72 -1.80
C ILE A 162 -1.24 -16.34 -0.68
N VAL A 163 -1.05 -16.91 0.51
CA VAL A 163 -1.84 -16.55 1.70
C VAL A 163 -1.06 -15.52 2.49
N LEU A 164 -1.70 -14.39 2.78
CA LEU A 164 -1.15 -13.35 3.65
C LEU A 164 -1.89 -13.35 4.99
N ASP A 165 -1.12 -13.27 6.07
CA ASP A 165 -1.60 -13.09 7.43
C ASP A 165 -1.20 -11.69 7.93
N PHE A 166 -2.21 -10.92 8.32
CA PHE A 166 -2.09 -9.56 8.85
C PHE A 166 -2.49 -9.48 10.33
N SER A 167 -2.48 -10.60 11.06
CA SER A 167 -2.97 -10.65 12.45
C SER A 167 -2.20 -9.71 13.40
N ASP A 168 -0.95 -9.36 13.07
CA ASP A 168 -0.10 -8.44 13.85
C ASP A 168 -0.30 -6.96 13.49
N SER A 169 -1.36 -6.61 12.76
CA SER A 169 -1.54 -5.25 12.21
C SER A 169 -2.65 -4.43 12.90
N ALA A 170 -3.18 -4.90 14.03
CA ALA A 170 -4.18 -4.16 14.79
C ALA A 170 -3.56 -2.91 15.45
N GLY A 171 -4.13 -1.73 15.17
CA GLY A 171 -3.58 -0.47 15.66
C GLY A 171 -2.24 -0.10 15.03
N ALA A 172 -1.99 -0.52 13.80
CA ALA A 172 -0.73 -0.34 13.07
C ALA A 172 -0.21 1.10 13.04
N ILE A 173 -1.11 2.09 13.01
CA ILE A 173 -0.74 3.52 12.91
C ILE A 173 -1.08 4.28 14.21
N THR A 174 -2.26 4.02 14.76
CA THR A 174 -2.82 4.74 15.91
C THR A 174 -2.52 4.07 17.25
N GLY A 175 -1.94 2.87 17.24
CA GLY A 175 -1.66 2.05 18.42
C GLY A 175 -2.89 1.32 18.99
N LYS A 176 -4.09 1.48 18.40
CA LYS A 176 -5.32 0.83 18.88
C LYS A 176 -6.20 0.39 17.72
N LEU A 177 -6.80 -0.80 17.81
CA LEU A 177 -7.76 -1.29 16.80
C LEU A 177 -8.95 -0.35 16.61
N LEU A 178 -9.48 0.19 17.71
CA LEU A 178 -10.51 1.22 17.75
C LEU A 178 -9.87 2.49 18.33
N PRO A 179 -9.39 3.43 17.50
CA PRO A 179 -8.61 4.58 17.97
C PRO A 179 -9.36 5.44 19.00
N THR A 180 -10.68 5.57 18.83
CA THR A 180 -11.58 6.31 19.72
C THR A 180 -12.06 5.47 20.92
N GLY A 181 -11.86 4.15 20.88
CA GLY A 181 -12.42 3.19 21.83
C GLY A 181 -13.88 2.80 21.56
N ASN A 182 -14.54 3.42 20.58
CA ASN A 182 -15.93 3.13 20.22
C ASN A 182 -16.01 2.27 18.96
N VAL A 183 -17.02 1.40 18.88
CA VAL A 183 -17.34 0.70 17.61
C VAL A 183 -18.00 1.63 16.59
N THR A 184 -18.61 2.70 17.07
CA THR A 184 -19.33 3.69 16.28
C THR A 184 -19.13 5.06 16.91
N ASP A 185 -18.83 6.06 16.09
CA ASP A 185 -18.69 7.46 16.46
C ASP A 185 -19.64 8.32 15.61
N VAL A 186 -19.97 9.50 16.13
CA VAL A 186 -20.55 10.59 15.32
C VAL A 186 -19.44 11.61 15.03
N LEU A 187 -19.30 11.98 13.76
CA LEU A 187 -18.47 13.09 13.29
C LEU A 187 -19.36 14.30 13.04
N HIS A 188 -18.99 15.43 13.64
CA HIS A 188 -19.61 16.73 13.36
C HIS A 188 -18.83 17.38 12.23
N VAL A 189 -19.26 17.19 10.99
CA VAL A 189 -18.54 17.65 9.79
C VAL A 189 -19.09 19.01 9.39
N GLU A 190 -18.21 20.00 9.24
CA GLU A 190 -18.59 21.37 8.86
C GLU A 190 -19.42 21.35 7.57
N ASP A 191 -20.54 22.08 7.53
CA ASP A 191 -21.52 22.16 6.41
C ASP A 191 -22.22 20.85 5.99
N GLU A 192 -21.85 19.70 6.56
CA GLU A 192 -22.37 18.37 6.22
C GLU A 192 -23.27 17.79 7.32
N GLY A 193 -23.10 18.27 8.56
CA GLY A 193 -23.83 17.81 9.74
C GLY A 193 -23.23 16.57 10.39
N ASP A 194 -24.08 15.85 11.14
CA ASP A 194 -23.68 14.68 11.92
C ASP A 194 -23.65 13.43 11.05
N ILE A 195 -22.49 12.77 11.00
CA ILE A 195 -22.30 11.53 10.22
C ILE A 195 -21.82 10.43 11.15
N GLU A 196 -22.54 9.31 11.15
CA GLU A 196 -22.16 8.12 11.89
C GLU A 196 -21.09 7.33 11.13
N VAL A 197 -19.98 7.02 11.82
CA VAL A 197 -18.84 6.32 11.24
C VAL A 197 -18.32 5.23 12.18
N SER A 198 -17.62 4.24 11.63
CA SER A 198 -16.72 3.38 12.39
C SER A 198 -15.29 3.68 12.00
N LEU A 199 -14.45 3.95 13.00
CA LEU A 199 -13.03 4.26 12.83
C LEU A 199 -12.24 3.04 13.29
N VAL A 200 -11.59 2.35 12.36
CA VAL A 200 -10.88 1.10 12.62
C VAL A 200 -9.47 1.18 12.06
N ASP A 201 -8.49 0.83 12.87
CA ASP A 201 -7.10 0.73 12.44
C ASP A 201 -6.66 -0.74 12.49
N ALA A 202 -6.68 -1.38 11.32
CA ALA A 202 -6.18 -2.74 11.12
C ALA A 202 -5.46 -2.77 9.78
N ALA A 203 -4.14 -2.89 9.81
CA ALA A 203 -3.18 -2.65 8.72
C ALA A 203 -3.09 -1.19 8.25
N ASN A 204 -4.22 -0.49 8.12
CA ASN A 204 -4.30 0.95 7.92
C ASN A 204 -5.55 1.50 8.65
N PRO A 205 -5.57 2.79 9.01
CA PRO A 205 -6.77 3.46 9.50
C PRO A 205 -7.80 3.63 8.38
N LEU A 206 -9.04 3.21 8.65
CA LEU A 206 -10.18 3.27 7.74
C LEU A 206 -11.37 3.96 8.41
N VAL A 207 -12.09 4.73 7.61
CA VAL A 207 -13.38 5.35 7.97
C VAL A 207 -14.47 4.59 7.23
N PHE A 208 -15.30 3.85 7.97
CA PHE A 208 -16.46 3.17 7.41
C PHE A 208 -17.69 4.05 7.59
N ILE A 209 -18.41 4.29 6.49
CA ILE A 209 -19.61 5.12 6.45
C ILE A 209 -20.69 4.31 5.71
N ARG A 210 -21.95 4.45 6.12
CA ARG A 210 -23.05 3.81 5.39
C ARG A 210 -23.28 4.54 4.07
N ALA A 211 -23.37 3.78 2.97
CA ALA A 211 -23.64 4.33 1.63
C ALA A 211 -24.87 5.26 1.62
N LYS A 212 -25.97 4.86 2.27
CA LYS A 212 -27.20 5.66 2.35
C LYS A 212 -27.01 7.04 2.99
N ASP A 213 -26.06 7.19 3.92
CA ASP A 213 -25.80 8.47 4.59
C ASP A 213 -25.05 9.44 3.66
N LEU A 214 -24.45 8.90 2.59
CA LEU A 214 -23.90 9.64 1.44
C LEU A 214 -24.86 9.77 0.26
N GLY A 215 -26.10 9.25 0.37
CA GLY A 215 -27.05 9.19 -0.74
C GLY A 215 -26.76 8.11 -1.78
N LEU A 216 -25.93 7.12 -1.43
CA LEU A 216 -25.50 6.03 -2.31
C LEU A 216 -26.22 4.72 -1.97
N THR A 217 -26.23 3.81 -2.94
CA THR A 217 -26.71 2.44 -2.83
C THR A 217 -25.61 1.46 -2.39
N GLY A 218 -24.34 1.78 -2.67
CA GLY A 218 -23.17 0.93 -2.36
C GLY A 218 -22.80 -0.04 -3.48
N VAL A 219 -23.40 0.08 -4.66
CA VAL A 219 -23.12 -0.74 -5.85
C VAL A 219 -22.82 0.12 -7.09
N GLU A 220 -22.50 1.40 -6.89
CA GLU A 220 -22.08 2.33 -7.94
C GLU A 220 -20.81 1.83 -8.65
N THR A 221 -20.69 2.20 -9.92
CA THR A 221 -19.49 2.00 -10.74
C THR A 221 -18.44 3.08 -10.44
N PRO A 222 -17.15 2.82 -10.76
CA PRO A 222 -16.11 3.85 -10.63
C PRO A 222 -16.47 5.16 -11.33
N GLN A 223 -17.00 5.08 -12.56
CA GLN A 223 -17.38 6.26 -13.34
C GLN A 223 -18.49 7.10 -12.66
N GLU A 224 -19.47 6.45 -12.03
CA GLU A 224 -20.55 7.15 -11.31
C GLU A 224 -20.03 7.90 -10.08
N ILE A 225 -19.04 7.35 -9.39
CA ILE A 225 -18.39 7.99 -8.24
C ILE A 225 -17.42 9.09 -8.71
N ASP A 226 -16.49 8.75 -9.61
CA ASP A 226 -15.37 9.61 -10.02
C ASP A 226 -15.83 10.86 -10.78
N SER A 227 -17.01 10.82 -11.43
CA SER A 227 -17.58 11.99 -12.10
C SER A 227 -18.38 12.92 -11.18
N ASN A 228 -18.64 12.51 -9.94
CA ASN A 228 -19.41 13.29 -8.98
C ASN A 228 -18.48 14.10 -8.05
N ALA A 229 -18.07 15.28 -8.50
CA ALA A 229 -17.15 16.15 -7.77
C ALA A 229 -17.66 16.56 -6.38
N GLU A 230 -18.98 16.74 -6.21
CA GLU A 230 -19.59 17.10 -4.92
C GLU A 230 -19.46 15.95 -3.92
N LEU A 231 -19.76 14.71 -4.35
CA LEU A 231 -19.58 13.51 -3.54
C LEU A 231 -18.11 13.32 -3.15
N LEU A 232 -17.18 13.47 -4.08
CA LEU A 232 -15.75 13.33 -3.80
C LEU A 232 -15.27 14.37 -2.77
N ALA A 233 -15.68 15.63 -2.91
CA ALA A 233 -15.35 16.68 -1.95
C ALA A 233 -15.94 16.39 -0.56
N ARG A 234 -17.17 15.88 -0.50
CA ARG A 234 -17.83 15.46 0.73
C ARG A 234 -17.09 14.32 1.43
N ILE A 235 -16.73 13.26 0.69
CA ILE A 235 -15.96 12.12 1.21
C ILE A 235 -14.61 12.60 1.75
N GLU A 236 -13.91 13.47 1.02
CA GLU A 236 -12.62 14.01 1.43
C GLU A 236 -12.71 14.86 2.70
N LYS A 237 -13.75 15.68 2.83
CA LYS A 237 -14.02 16.46 4.05
C LYS A 237 -14.25 15.53 5.25
N ILE A 238 -15.08 14.50 5.10
CA ILE A 238 -15.33 13.51 6.17
C ILE A 238 -14.04 12.78 6.55
N ARG A 239 -13.25 12.34 5.56
CA ARG A 239 -11.95 11.69 5.76
C ARG A 239 -11.01 12.57 6.58
N SER A 240 -10.97 13.86 6.29
CA SER A 240 -10.10 14.84 6.97
C SER A 240 -10.51 15.07 8.43
N PHE A 241 -11.81 15.23 8.70
CA PHE A 241 -12.33 15.32 10.07
C PHE A 241 -12.08 14.03 10.87
N ALA A 242 -12.21 12.86 10.23
CA ALA A 242 -11.89 11.59 10.86
C ALA A 242 -10.39 11.48 11.20
N ALA A 243 -9.51 11.89 10.27
CA ALA A 243 -8.07 11.90 10.48
C ALA A 243 -7.66 12.78 11.66
N GLN A 244 -8.25 13.98 11.80
CA GLN A 244 -8.04 14.84 12.96
C GLN A 244 -8.57 14.18 14.25
N LYS A 245 -9.78 13.59 14.22
CA LYS A 245 -10.39 12.95 15.40
C LYS A 245 -9.53 11.82 15.97
N ILE A 246 -8.85 11.06 15.12
CA ILE A 246 -7.99 9.94 15.54
C ILE A 246 -6.50 10.36 15.69
N GLY A 247 -6.19 11.65 15.53
CA GLY A 247 -4.86 12.21 15.82
C GLY A 247 -3.81 11.96 14.74
N LEU A 248 -4.20 11.74 13.47
CA LEU A 248 -3.24 11.65 12.35
C LEU A 248 -2.77 13.03 11.87
N VAL A 249 -3.59 14.06 12.06
CA VAL A 249 -3.30 15.45 11.72
C VAL A 249 -3.79 16.36 12.83
N ASP A 250 -3.12 17.50 13.01
CA ASP A 250 -3.49 18.49 14.02
C ASP A 250 -4.69 19.35 13.58
N ASP A 251 -4.77 19.66 12.28
CA ASP A 251 -5.85 20.42 11.63
C ASP A 251 -6.34 19.63 10.42
N TRP A 252 -7.66 19.57 10.22
CA TRP A 252 -8.29 18.89 9.10
C TRP A 252 -8.15 19.64 7.77
N ARG A 253 -7.85 20.95 7.82
CA ARG A 253 -7.76 21.82 6.65
C ARG A 253 -6.50 21.65 5.83
#